data_AF-A0A540V974-F1
#
_entry.id   AF-A0A540V974-F1
#
_cell.length_a   1.000
_cell.length_b   1.000
_cell.length_c   1.000
_cell.angle_alpha   90.00
_cell.angle_beta   90.00
_cell.angle_gamma   90.00
#
_symmetry.space_group_name_H-M   'P 1'
#
loop_
_entity.id
_entity.type
_entity.pdbx_description
1 polymer ?
#
loop_
_entity_poly.entity_id
_entity_poly.type
_entity_poly.pdbx_seq_one_letter_code
_entity_poly.pdbx_strand_id
1 'polypeptide(L)'
;MIRFHDFQVDVQTYAQRGKQNDFPLLKRCPHCQAKRPLYRHGYYERNAVTSHQSYRIWIARYRCPECRRTVAVLPSFLLPYFQYTLPTIWRVVKERLGLTPKRGMEEAPLLPTDEG
;
A
#
# COMPACT_ATOMS: atom_id res chain seq x y z
N MET A 1 -10.02 -5.82 -9.64
CA MET A 1 -8.80 -5.05 -9.98
C MET A 1 -8.37 -4.24 -8.78
N ILE A 2 -7.08 -4.27 -8.46
CA ILE A 2 -6.47 -3.50 -7.37
C ILE A 2 -5.57 -2.45 -8.01
N ARG A 3 -5.59 -1.24 -7.46
CA ARG A 3 -4.62 -0.20 -7.76
C ARG A 3 -3.86 0.12 -6.48
N PHE A 4 -2.55 -0.03 -6.51
CA PHE A 4 -1.71 0.37 -5.39
C PHE A 4 -1.62 1.90 -5.34
N HIS A 5 -1.58 2.43 -4.13
CA HIS A 5 -1.33 3.84 -3.87
C HIS A 5 -0.49 3.98 -2.62
N ASP A 6 0.57 4.77 -2.72
CA ASP A 6 1.38 5.14 -1.58
C ASP A 6 0.82 6.42 -0.95
N PHE A 7 0.24 6.27 0.23
CA PHE A 7 -0.40 7.35 0.98
C PHE A 7 0.61 8.23 1.73
N GLN A 8 1.93 7.92 1.65
CA GLN A 8 3.00 8.66 2.32
C GLN A 8 2.80 8.74 3.85
N VAL A 9 2.19 7.70 4.43
CA VAL A 9 1.98 7.58 5.87
C VAL A 9 2.17 6.14 6.30
N ASP A 10 2.55 5.95 7.57
CA ASP A 10 2.60 4.64 8.19
C ASP A 10 1.19 4.04 8.38
N VAL A 11 1.15 2.74 8.71
CA VAL A 11 -0.10 1.97 8.87
C VAL A 11 -0.96 2.45 10.03
N GLN A 12 -0.38 2.96 11.12
CA GLN A 12 -1.10 3.46 12.28
C GLN A 12 -1.80 4.78 11.91
N THR A 13 -1.06 5.72 11.34
CA THR A 13 -1.58 6.99 10.84
C THR A 13 -2.67 6.74 9.79
N TYR A 14 -2.47 5.78 8.88
CA TYR A 14 -3.49 5.38 7.92
C TYR A 14 -4.76 4.87 8.62
N ALA A 15 -4.62 3.98 9.61
CA ALA A 15 -5.75 3.43 10.35
C ALA A 15 -6.53 4.51 11.10
N GLN A 16 -5.84 5.44 11.76
CA GLN A 16 -6.43 6.56 12.48
C GLN A 16 -7.22 7.51 11.56
N ARG A 17 -6.67 7.84 10.39
CA ARG A 17 -7.37 8.67 9.38
C ARG A 17 -8.59 7.97 8.79
N GLY A 18 -8.57 6.64 8.69
CA GLY A 18 -9.68 5.83 8.20
C GLY A 18 -10.21 6.28 6.83
N LYS A 19 -11.49 6.71 6.77
CA LYS A 19 -12.13 7.17 5.51
C LYS A 19 -11.66 8.57 5.06
N GLN A 20 -10.92 9.29 5.91
CA GLN A 20 -10.38 10.63 5.66
C GLN A 20 -8.95 10.61 5.11
N ASN A 21 -8.39 9.43 4.82
CA ASN A 21 -7.14 9.34 4.07
C ASN A 21 -7.24 10.04 2.70
N ASP A 22 -6.09 10.48 2.19
CA ASP A 22 -5.98 11.15 0.90
C ASP A 22 -6.13 10.14 -0.26
N PHE A 23 -7.36 9.70 -0.51
CA PHE A 23 -7.64 8.72 -1.56
C PHE A 23 -7.54 9.37 -2.96
N PRO A 24 -6.80 8.76 -3.90
CA PRO A 24 -6.52 9.37 -5.20
C PRO A 24 -7.76 9.44 -6.09
N LEU A 25 -7.79 10.44 -6.98
CA LEU A 25 -8.76 10.48 -8.08
C LEU A 25 -8.32 9.57 -9.22
N LEU A 26 -9.13 8.55 -9.53
CA LEU A 26 -8.84 7.62 -10.62
C LEU A 26 -9.41 8.14 -11.95
N LYS A 27 -8.59 8.85 -12.73
CA LYS A 27 -9.01 9.48 -14.01
C LYS A 27 -9.20 8.52 -15.19
N ARG A 28 -8.71 7.27 -15.07
CA ARG A 28 -8.74 6.25 -16.11
C ARG A 28 -9.12 4.90 -15.53
N CYS A 29 -10.05 4.20 -16.20
CA CYS A 29 -10.43 2.86 -15.79
C CYS A 29 -9.36 1.83 -16.19
N PRO A 30 -8.84 1.01 -15.26
CA PRO A 30 -7.90 -0.05 -15.60
C PRO A 30 -8.55 -1.23 -16.35
N HIS A 31 -9.89 -1.33 -16.37
CA HIS A 31 -10.59 -2.43 -17.04
C HIS A 31 -10.90 -2.13 -18.51
N CYS A 32 -11.46 -0.95 -18.80
CA CYS A 32 -11.91 -0.57 -20.15
C CYS A 32 -11.14 0.63 -20.74
N GLN A 33 -10.15 1.16 -20.01
CA GLN A 33 -9.29 2.27 -20.44
C GLN A 33 -9.99 3.62 -20.71
N ALA A 34 -11.30 3.71 -20.45
CA ALA A 34 -12.06 4.95 -20.54
C ALA A 34 -11.41 6.08 -19.73
N LYS A 35 -11.26 7.24 -20.37
CA LYS A 35 -10.71 8.48 -19.78
C LYS A 35 -11.78 9.27 -19.02
N ARG A 36 -12.55 8.58 -18.18
CA ARG A 36 -13.54 9.19 -17.29
C ARG A 36 -13.14 8.93 -15.84
N PRO A 37 -13.25 9.94 -14.95
CA PRO A 37 -13.06 9.74 -13.53
C PRO A 37 -13.98 8.64 -12.99
N LEU A 38 -13.42 7.70 -12.25
CA LEU A 38 -14.20 6.74 -11.48
C LEU A 38 -14.69 7.45 -10.21
N TYR A 39 -15.94 7.21 -9.84
CA TYR A 39 -16.48 7.73 -8.59
C TYR A 39 -16.24 6.75 -7.45
N ARG A 40 -16.15 7.27 -6.23
CA ARG A 40 -16.03 6.45 -5.02
C ARG A 40 -17.37 5.78 -4.75
N HIS A 41 -17.43 4.47 -4.89
CA HIS A 41 -18.64 3.67 -4.74
C HIS A 41 -18.86 3.24 -3.29
N GLY A 42 -17.78 3.06 -2.54
CA GLY A 42 -17.87 2.71 -1.12
C GLY A 42 -16.52 2.27 -0.56
N TYR A 43 -16.57 1.65 0.60
CA TYR A 43 -15.40 1.14 1.31
C TYR A 43 -15.62 -0.31 1.72
N TYR A 44 -14.54 -0.97 2.12
CA TYR A 44 -14.58 -2.19 2.92
C TYR A 44 -13.40 -2.18 3.89
N GLU A 45 -13.47 -3.01 4.92
CA GLU A 45 -12.40 -3.10 5.92
C GLU A 45 -11.46 -4.27 5.65
N ARG A 46 -10.20 -4.09 6.02
CA ARG A 46 -9.18 -5.15 6.05
C ARG A 46 -8.33 -5.03 7.31
N ASN A 47 -7.72 -6.14 7.69
CA ASN A 47 -6.64 -6.14 8.66
C ASN A 47 -5.31 -5.75 7.98
N ALA A 48 -4.53 -4.92 8.66
CA ALA A 48 -3.13 -4.65 8.38
C ALA A 48 -2.31 -5.04 9.61
N VAL A 49 -1.61 -6.16 9.52
CA VAL A 49 -0.87 -6.79 10.62
C VAL A 49 0.61 -6.46 10.48
N THR A 50 1.19 -5.81 11.48
CA THR A 50 2.62 -5.53 11.57
C THR A 50 3.31 -6.59 12.44
N SER A 51 4.62 -6.44 12.68
CA SER A 51 5.35 -7.23 13.68
C SER A 51 4.87 -7.00 15.12
N HIS A 52 4.21 -5.88 15.41
CA HIS A 52 3.89 -5.46 16.78
C HIS A 52 2.40 -5.33 17.05
N GLN A 53 1.60 -4.97 16.04
CA GLN A 53 0.19 -4.64 16.21
C GLN A 53 -0.64 -4.99 14.97
N SER A 54 -1.94 -5.20 15.17
CA SER A 54 -2.93 -5.33 14.10
C SER A 54 -3.84 -4.11 14.06
N TYR A 55 -4.09 -3.58 12.86
CA TYR A 55 -5.00 -2.46 12.63
C TYR A 55 -6.16 -2.88 11.71
N ARG A 56 -7.35 -2.36 11.97
CA ARG A 56 -8.46 -2.35 10.99
C ARG A 56 -8.36 -1.09 10.15
N ILE A 57 -8.32 -1.25 8.83
CA ILE A 57 -8.14 -0.15 7.88
C ILE A 57 -9.26 -0.12 6.83
N TRP A 58 -9.59 1.08 6.36
CA TRP A 58 -10.61 1.30 5.34
C TRP A 58 -10.00 1.33 3.93
N ILE A 59 -10.49 0.48 3.04
CA ILE A 59 -10.07 0.43 1.64
C ILE A 59 -11.15 1.03 0.74
N ALA A 60 -10.81 2.08 -0.01
CA ALA A 60 -11.72 2.71 -0.96
C ALA A 60 -11.96 1.84 -2.19
N ARG A 61 -13.21 1.77 -2.64
CA ARG A 61 -13.65 1.14 -3.87
C ARG A 61 -14.22 2.19 -4.80
N TYR A 62 -13.71 2.19 -6.02
CA TYR A 62 -14.14 3.06 -7.10
C TYR A 62 -14.93 2.25 -8.11
N ARG A 63 -15.93 2.86 -8.76
CA ARG A 63 -16.71 2.22 -9.83
C ARG A 63 -16.62 3.04 -11.11
N CYS A 64 -16.40 2.34 -12.22
CA CYS A 64 -16.36 2.97 -13.53
C CYS A 64 -17.78 3.24 -14.02
N PRO A 65 -18.09 4.47 -14.50
CA PRO A 65 -19.40 4.75 -15.09
C PRO A 65 -19.62 3.97 -16.39
N GLU A 66 -18.56 3.71 -17.17
CA GLU A 66 -18.66 3.04 -18.48
C GLU A 66 -18.86 1.52 -18.35
N CYS A 67 -17.87 0.81 -17.79
CA CYS A 67 -17.91 -0.66 -17.74
C CYS A 67 -18.54 -1.22 -16.45
N ARG A 68 -18.94 -0.34 -15.52
CA ARG A 68 -19.55 -0.68 -14.21
C ARG A 68 -18.72 -1.57 -13.28
N ARG A 69 -17.47 -1.92 -13.66
CA ARG A 69 -16.54 -2.70 -12.84
C ARG A 69 -15.92 -1.85 -11.73
N THR A 70 -15.50 -2.52 -10.67
CA THR A 70 -14.91 -1.90 -9.47
C THR A 70 -13.39 -1.97 -9.46
N VAL A 71 -12.78 -0.99 -8.81
CA VAL A 71 -11.32 -0.89 -8.57
C VAL A 71 -11.12 -0.56 -7.10
N ALA A 72 -10.39 -1.40 -6.37
CA ALA A 72 -10.01 -1.10 -5.00
C ALA A 72 -8.67 -0.35 -5.00
N VAL A 73 -8.54 0.71 -4.19
CA VAL A 73 -7.26 1.39 -3.96
C VAL A 73 -6.62 0.83 -2.71
N LEU A 74 -5.61 -0.01 -2.89
CA LEU A 74 -4.91 -0.68 -1.79
C LEU A 74 -3.67 0.13 -1.41
N PRO A 75 -3.41 0.37 -0.11
CA PRO A 75 -2.15 0.97 0.32
C PRO A 75 -0.94 0.16 -0.14
N SER A 76 0.12 0.83 -0.57
CA SER A 76 1.38 0.23 -1.03
C SER A 76 2.03 -0.70 0.00
N PHE A 77 1.79 -0.46 1.29
CA PHE A 77 2.28 -1.31 2.37
C PHE A 77 1.51 -2.63 2.53
N LEU A 78 0.53 -2.94 1.68
CA LEU A 78 -0.20 -4.21 1.68
C LEU A 78 -0.10 -4.95 0.34
N LEU A 79 -0.07 -6.28 0.42
CA LEU A 79 -0.23 -7.15 -0.74
C LEU A 79 -1.71 -7.59 -0.90
N PRO A 80 -2.15 -7.85 -2.14
CA PRO A 80 -3.44 -8.50 -2.40
C PRO A 80 -3.55 -9.81 -1.63
N TYR A 81 -4.68 -10.05 -0.98
CA TYR A 81 -4.98 -11.30 -0.26
C TYR A 81 -4.13 -11.58 1.01
N PHE A 82 -3.17 -10.72 1.36
CA PHE A 82 -2.43 -10.81 2.63
C PHE A 82 -3.00 -9.86 3.69
N GLN A 83 -2.84 -10.25 4.96
CA GLN A 83 -3.15 -9.39 6.12
C GLN A 83 -1.88 -8.73 6.67
N TYR A 84 -0.71 -9.36 6.51
CA TYR A 84 0.56 -8.80 6.94
C TYR A 84 1.02 -7.68 6.01
N THR A 85 1.61 -6.63 6.59
CA THR A 85 2.20 -5.53 5.81
C THR A 85 3.42 -6.02 5.03
N LEU A 86 3.68 -5.41 3.88
CA LEU A 86 4.83 -5.72 3.02
C LEU A 86 6.16 -5.62 3.79
N PRO A 87 6.42 -4.61 4.64
CA PRO A 87 7.62 -4.59 5.47
C PRO A 87 7.73 -5.79 6.41
N THR A 88 6.62 -6.25 6.98
CA THR A 88 6.58 -7.41 7.88
C THR A 88 6.91 -8.69 7.13
N ILE A 89 6.27 -8.90 5.97
CA ILE A 89 6.53 -10.04 5.09
C ILE A 89 8.01 -10.03 4.68
N TRP A 90 8.52 -8.89 4.22
CA TRP A 90 9.90 -8.75 3.77
C TRP A 90 10.91 -9.04 4.88
N ARG A 91 10.65 -8.55 6.11
CA ARG A 91 11.48 -8.86 7.27
C ARG A 91 11.58 -10.37 7.52
N VAL A 92 10.45 -11.07 7.56
CA VAL A 92 10.41 -12.52 7.79
C VAL A 92 11.10 -13.28 6.66
N VAL A 93 10.91 -12.88 5.40
CA VAL A 93 11.60 -13.48 4.26
C VAL A 93 13.12 -13.33 4.40
N LYS A 94 13.62 -12.13 4.74
CA LYS A 94 15.06 -11.92 4.98
C LYS A 94 15.59 -12.77 6.11
N GLU A 95 14.87 -12.86 7.23
CA GLU A 95 15.25 -13.70 8.38
C GLU A 95 15.36 -15.18 7.98
N ARG A 96 14.37 -15.70 7.24
CA ARG A 96 14.33 -17.10 6.79
C ARG A 96 15.42 -17.44 5.78
N LEU A 97 15.82 -16.48 4.96
CA LEU A 97 16.89 -16.64 3.97
C LEU A 97 18.28 -16.30 4.54
N GLY A 98 18.40 -15.91 5.81
CA GLY A 98 19.68 -15.49 6.39
C GLY A 98 20.23 -14.18 5.82
N LEU A 99 19.38 -13.35 5.20
CA LEU A 99 19.75 -12.06 4.60
C LEU A 99 19.70 -10.90 5.62
N THR A 100 19.45 -11.18 6.89
CA THR A 100 19.54 -10.18 7.94
C THR A 100 21.01 -9.84 8.20
N PRO A 101 21.39 -8.55 8.23
CA PRO A 101 22.74 -8.16 8.62
C PRO A 101 23.07 -8.77 9.97
N LYS A 102 24.23 -9.44 10.06
CA LYS A 102 24.75 -9.86 11.36
C LYS A 102 24.93 -8.58 12.19
N ARG A 103 24.39 -8.57 13.41
CA ARG A 103 24.52 -7.46 14.36
C ARG A 103 26.01 -7.11 14.47
N GLY A 104 26.43 -5.93 13.98
CA GLY A 104 27.83 -5.48 14.06
C GLY A 104 28.49 -4.96 12.77
N MET A 105 27.75 -4.59 11.73
CA MET A 105 28.34 -3.90 10.58
C MET A 105 27.69 -2.51 10.46
N GLU A 106 28.43 -1.48 10.89
CA GLU A 106 28.12 -0.07 10.63
C GLU A 106 27.89 0.13 9.12
N GLU A 107 26.82 0.85 8.78
CA GLU A 107 26.52 1.26 7.41
C GLU A 107 27.67 2.14 6.91
N ALA A 108 28.48 1.62 6.00
CA ALA A 108 29.36 2.46 5.18
C ALA A 108 28.48 3.39 4.33
N PRO A 109 28.78 4.70 4.26
CA PRO A 109 27.96 5.67 3.53
C PRO A 109 27.75 5.25 2.06
N LEU A 110 26.50 5.31 1.62
CA LEU A 110 26.12 5.04 0.23
C LEU A 110 26.61 6.17 -0.68
N LEU A 111 27.77 5.91 -1.28
CA LEU A 111 28.33 6.47 -2.51
C LEU A 111 28.83 7.93 -2.49
N PRO A 112 29.89 8.25 -3.27
CA PRO A 112 30.43 9.61 -3.38
C PRO A 112 29.46 10.53 -4.11
N THR A 113 29.39 11.79 -3.68
CA THR A 113 28.90 12.88 -4.53
C THR A 113 29.97 13.15 -5.59
N ASP A 114 29.69 12.79 -6.84
CA ASP A 114 30.46 13.28 -7.98
C ASP A 114 30.14 14.77 -8.16
N GLU A 115 31.08 15.62 -7.75
CA GLU A 115 31.13 17.02 -8.16
C GLU A 115 31.69 17.08 -9.59
N GLY A 116 30.92 17.70 -10.49
CA GLY A 116 31.29 18.04 -11.86
C GLY A 116 30.40 19.15 -12.38
#